data_AF-A0A962GT22-F1
#
_entry.id   AF-A0A962GT22-F1
#
_cell.length_a   1.000
_cell.length_b   1.000
_cell.length_c   1.000
_cell.angle_alpha   90.00
_cell.angle_beta   90.00
_cell.angle_gamma   90.00
#
_symmetry.space_group_name_H-M   'P 1'
#
loop_
_entity.id
_entity.type
_entity.pdbx_description
1 polymer ?
#
loop_
_entity_poly.entity_id
_entity_poly.type
_entity_poly.pdbx_seq_one_letter_code
_entity_poly.pdbx_strand_id
1 'polypeptide(L)'
;MMRRLYLGLLAFAAVAAYATVPVYAVTAHSGSASGGEDATVQAEPDEGEDAPSSTDDTENIDDPVAKAKAKALNAKYVSVLANLDTQEAQHFAIVVVNQNLISTVKAVEEDVAHAVAGCAENNKGMADAVNGRFSVWKEAVRGPMGEAESNVNNMILAQDYLSKEDFSDLFGLIDDVRKYNSSRFEKTPVTTPEACEFMLTKMDETENQMIGMLRATLASYPSAQKKNQD
;
A
#
# COMPACT_ATOMS: atom_id res chain seq x y z
N MET A 1 28.73 9.55 -21.37
CA MET A 1 28.22 9.53 -19.98
C MET A 1 26.72 9.29 -20.02
N MET A 2 26.28 8.04 -19.91
CA MET A 2 24.86 7.70 -19.80
C MET A 2 24.45 7.81 -18.32
N ARG A 3 23.79 8.91 -17.94
CA ARG A 3 23.08 8.97 -16.66
C ARG A 3 21.86 8.06 -16.78
N ARG A 4 21.87 6.99 -15.99
CA ARG A 4 20.74 6.08 -15.77
C ARG A 4 19.55 6.89 -15.23
N LEU A 5 18.63 7.30 -16.11
CA LEU A 5 17.26 7.74 -15.77
C LEU A 5 16.48 6.48 -15.34
N TYR A 6 16.70 6.00 -14.11
CA TYR A 6 15.79 5.04 -13.50
C TYR A 6 14.57 5.82 -13.01
N LEU A 7 13.56 5.83 -13.88
CA LEU A 7 12.22 6.34 -13.62
C LEU A 7 11.70 5.80 -12.28
N GLY A 8 11.37 6.72 -11.37
CA GLY A 8 10.80 6.46 -10.05
C GLY A 8 9.47 5.70 -10.04
N LEU A 9 8.95 5.25 -11.20
CA LEU A 9 7.81 4.34 -11.27
C LEU A 9 8.12 2.95 -10.69
N LEU A 10 9.38 2.47 -10.77
CA LEU A 10 9.77 1.22 -10.10
C LEU A 10 9.93 1.39 -8.58
N ALA A 11 10.11 2.62 -8.07
CA ALA A 11 10.14 2.88 -6.63
C ALA A 11 8.75 2.71 -5.98
N PHE A 12 7.66 2.81 -6.76
CA PHE A 12 6.30 2.57 -6.23
C PHE A 12 6.05 1.11 -5.84
N ALA A 13 6.69 0.15 -6.51
CA ALA A 13 6.67 -1.25 -6.09
C ALA A 13 7.41 -1.48 -4.76
N ALA A 14 8.47 -0.70 -4.50
CA ALA A 14 9.18 -0.75 -3.22
C ALA A 14 8.38 -0.13 -2.08
N VAL A 15 7.60 0.95 -2.31
CA VAL A 15 6.76 1.56 -1.26
C VAL A 15 5.65 0.62 -0.78
N ALA A 16 5.14 -0.26 -1.64
CA ALA A 16 4.23 -1.33 -1.21
C ALA A 16 4.88 -2.32 -0.23
N ALA A 17 6.19 -2.57 -0.35
CA ALA A 17 6.95 -3.41 0.58
C ALA A 17 7.27 -2.71 1.91
N TYR A 18 7.31 -1.37 1.97
CA TYR A 18 7.48 -0.62 3.23
C TYR A 18 6.14 -0.31 3.93
N ALA A 19 5.01 -0.42 3.22
CA ALA A 19 3.67 -0.26 3.81
C ALA A 19 3.19 -1.52 4.54
N THR A 20 3.88 -2.65 4.38
CA THR A 20 3.79 -3.71 5.37
C THR A 20 4.59 -3.26 6.59
N VAL A 21 3.94 -2.53 7.51
CA VAL A 21 4.22 -2.82 8.92
C VAL A 21 4.16 -4.33 8.98
N PRO A 22 5.21 -5.05 9.41
CA PRO A 22 5.07 -6.46 9.66
C PRO A 22 3.95 -6.56 10.70
N VAL A 23 2.74 -6.79 10.21
CA VAL A 23 1.68 -7.43 10.95
C VAL A 23 2.30 -8.79 11.14
N TYR A 24 3.13 -8.89 12.18
CA TYR A 24 3.58 -10.16 12.70
C TYR A 24 2.29 -10.94 12.77
N ALA A 25 2.14 -11.91 11.87
CA ALA A 25 1.13 -12.92 12.03
C ALA A 25 1.31 -13.34 13.47
N VAL A 26 0.33 -13.05 14.31
CA VAL A 26 0.25 -13.66 15.63
C VAL A 26 0.07 -15.12 15.26
N THR A 27 1.19 -15.83 15.08
CA THR A 27 1.22 -17.27 15.00
C THR A 27 0.79 -17.68 16.39
N ALA A 28 -0.53 -17.82 16.56
CA ALA A 28 -1.10 -18.50 17.69
C ALA A 28 -0.40 -19.85 17.75
N HIS A 29 0.50 -19.99 18.73
CA HIS A 29 1.24 -21.22 19.00
C HIS A 29 0.22 -22.26 19.51
N SER A 30 -0.56 -22.83 18.59
CA SER A 30 -1.27 -24.07 18.82
C SER A 30 -0.36 -25.19 18.34
N GLY A 31 0.46 -25.69 19.27
CA GLY A 31 1.23 -26.89 19.03
C GLY A 31 0.27 -28.05 18.77
N SER A 32 0.31 -28.60 17.56
CA SER A 32 -0.19 -29.94 17.30
C SER A 32 0.76 -30.62 16.31
N ALA A 33 1.34 -31.72 16.76
CA ALA A 33 2.33 -32.51 16.06
C ALA A 33 1.67 -33.69 15.34
N SER A 34 1.93 -33.84 14.04
CA SER A 34 1.93 -35.09 13.25
C SER A 34 2.39 -34.71 11.83
N GLY A 35 3.35 -35.31 11.13
CA GLY A 35 3.90 -36.67 11.17
C GLY A 35 3.50 -37.43 9.90
N GLY A 36 4.41 -37.53 8.91
CA GLY A 36 4.37 -38.39 7.69
C GLY A 36 4.39 -37.59 6.36
N GLU A 37 5.50 -37.54 5.59
CA GLU A 37 5.98 -38.50 4.53
C GLU A 37 4.92 -38.78 3.45
N ASP A 38 5.12 -38.75 2.13
CA ASP A 38 6.26 -38.61 1.20
C ASP A 38 5.64 -38.47 -0.22
N ALA A 39 6.22 -37.65 -1.10
CA ALA A 39 6.08 -37.77 -2.56
C ALA A 39 7.00 -36.77 -3.28
N THR A 40 8.11 -37.30 -3.77
CA THR A 40 9.19 -36.66 -4.51
C THR A 40 8.75 -36.33 -5.95
N VAL A 41 8.91 -35.08 -6.39
CA VAL A 41 8.98 -34.71 -7.81
C VAL A 41 10.24 -33.88 -8.01
N GLN A 42 11.23 -34.46 -8.68
CA GLN A 42 12.44 -33.78 -9.14
C GLN A 42 12.08 -32.86 -10.30
N ALA A 43 12.24 -31.55 -10.09
CA ALA A 43 12.39 -30.58 -11.17
C ALA A 43 13.83 -30.06 -11.15
N GLU A 44 14.43 -29.99 -12.33
CA GLU A 44 15.82 -29.60 -12.57
C GLU A 44 16.09 -28.15 -12.13
N PRO A 45 17.29 -27.84 -11.61
CA PRO A 45 17.64 -26.50 -11.18
C PRO A 45 18.04 -25.63 -12.38
N ASP A 46 17.26 -24.57 -12.62
CA ASP A 46 17.63 -23.47 -13.52
C ASP A 46 18.71 -22.61 -12.84
N GLU A 47 19.83 -22.41 -13.54
CA GLU A 47 21.04 -21.78 -13.02
C GLU A 47 20.90 -20.25 -13.00
N GLY A 48 20.74 -19.70 -11.80
CA GLY A 48 21.55 -18.56 -11.33
C GLY A 48 21.44 -17.24 -12.10
N GLU A 49 20.31 -16.55 -11.98
CA GLU A 49 20.31 -15.09 -12.00
C GLU A 49 20.42 -14.62 -10.54
N ASP A 50 21.58 -14.06 -10.17
CA ASP A 50 21.88 -13.53 -8.85
C ASP A 50 20.82 -12.50 -8.44
N ALA A 51 19.78 -12.95 -7.72
CA ALA A 51 18.80 -12.08 -7.12
C ALA A 51 19.54 -11.13 -6.16
N PRO A 52 19.45 -9.80 -6.36
CA PRO A 52 20.07 -8.87 -5.44
C PRO A 52 19.49 -9.08 -4.04
N SER A 53 20.34 -9.60 -3.14
CA SER A 53 20.06 -9.77 -1.72
C SER A 53 19.71 -8.42 -1.10
N SER A 54 18.42 -8.07 -1.05
CA SER A 54 17.90 -6.78 -0.59
C SER A 54 17.80 -6.66 0.94
N THR A 55 18.64 -7.37 1.68
CA THR A 55 18.59 -7.45 3.14
C THR A 55 19.69 -6.61 3.78
N ASP A 56 19.75 -5.29 3.55
CA ASP A 56 20.40 -4.41 4.54
C ASP A 56 20.21 -2.89 4.37
N ASP A 57 19.35 -2.40 3.47
CA ASP A 57 19.02 -0.97 3.44
C ASP A 57 17.89 -0.63 4.42
N THR A 58 17.94 -1.20 5.63
CA THR A 58 17.22 -0.61 6.77
C THR A 58 18.03 0.60 7.21
N GLU A 59 18.12 1.59 6.33
CA GLU A 59 18.78 2.85 6.56
C GLU A 59 18.27 3.40 7.88
N ASN A 60 19.15 3.42 8.88
CA ASN A 60 18.84 3.70 10.27
C ASN A 60 18.00 4.98 10.31
N ILE A 61 16.71 4.87 10.66
CA ILE A 61 15.81 6.01 10.74
C ILE A 61 16.20 6.82 11.98
N ASP A 62 17.28 7.61 11.86
CA ASP A 62 17.78 8.47 12.91
C ASP A 62 16.99 9.80 12.99
N ASP A 63 15.95 9.96 12.18
CA ASP A 63 15.01 11.07 12.34
C ASP A 63 14.11 10.85 13.57
N PRO A 64 14.20 11.73 14.59
CA PRO A 64 13.46 11.57 15.83
C PRO A 64 11.93 11.73 15.66
N VAL A 65 11.48 12.52 14.68
CA VAL A 65 10.05 12.72 14.40
C VAL A 65 9.45 11.46 13.78
N ALA A 66 10.15 10.86 12.82
CA ALA A 66 9.78 9.57 12.23
C ALA A 66 9.58 8.50 13.31
N LYS A 67 10.58 8.39 14.17
CA LYS A 67 10.65 7.40 15.24
C LYS A 67 9.54 7.62 16.26
N ALA A 68 9.24 8.87 16.59
CA ALA A 68 8.13 9.21 17.48
C ALA A 68 6.77 8.82 16.88
N LYS A 69 6.52 9.14 15.60
CA LYS A 69 5.27 8.77 14.90
C LYS A 69 5.09 7.27 14.77
N ALA A 70 6.14 6.55 14.34
CA ALA A 70 6.12 5.10 14.24
C ALA A 70 5.90 4.42 15.61
N LYS A 71 6.54 4.95 16.67
CA LYS A 71 6.33 4.49 18.05
C LYS A 71 4.90 4.74 18.52
N ALA A 72 4.32 5.91 18.23
CA ALA A 72 2.94 6.22 18.59
C ALA A 72 1.94 5.28 17.88
N LEU A 73 2.13 5.04 16.58
CA LEU A 73 1.35 4.07 15.81
C LEU A 73 1.45 2.66 16.40
N ASN A 74 2.67 2.18 16.65
CA ASN A 74 2.90 0.86 17.22
C ASN A 74 2.27 0.72 18.61
N ALA A 75 2.42 1.72 19.48
CA ALA A 75 1.83 1.72 20.81
C ALA A 75 0.30 1.67 20.76
N LYS A 76 -0.34 2.44 19.86
CA LYS A 76 -1.80 2.39 19.66
C LYS A 76 -2.21 1.00 19.16
N TYR A 77 -1.51 0.44 18.16
CA TYR A 77 -1.83 -0.88 17.61
C TYR A 77 -1.73 -2.00 18.65
N VAL A 78 -0.64 -2.04 19.43
CA VAL A 78 -0.44 -3.02 20.51
C VAL A 78 -1.50 -2.85 21.60
N SER A 79 -1.83 -1.61 21.98
CA SER A 79 -2.86 -1.34 22.99
C SER A 79 -4.24 -1.80 22.55
N VAL A 80 -4.57 -1.67 21.26
CA VAL A 80 -5.83 -2.19 20.72
C VAL A 80 -5.82 -3.71 20.80
N LEU A 81 -4.83 -4.37 20.20
CA LEU A 81 -4.76 -5.83 20.10
C LEU A 81 -4.78 -6.53 21.46
N ALA A 82 -4.20 -5.92 22.51
CA ALA A 82 -4.16 -6.52 23.84
C ALA A 82 -5.55 -6.78 24.46
N ASN A 83 -6.60 -6.12 23.95
CA ASN A 83 -7.96 -6.22 24.47
C ASN A 83 -8.92 -6.97 23.52
N LEU A 84 -8.43 -7.42 22.37
CA LEU A 84 -9.26 -8.09 21.36
C LEU A 84 -9.15 -9.61 21.53
N ASP A 85 -10.27 -10.30 21.33
CA ASP A 85 -10.23 -11.74 21.09
C ASP A 85 -9.67 -12.05 19.68
N THR A 86 -9.56 -13.34 19.36
CA THR A 86 -8.98 -13.76 18.07
C THR A 86 -9.80 -13.29 16.87
N GLN A 87 -11.14 -13.31 16.96
CA GLN A 87 -12.01 -12.92 15.84
C GLN A 87 -12.00 -11.39 15.67
N GLU A 88 -12.07 -10.65 16.78
CA GLU A 88 -11.99 -9.19 16.78
C GLU A 88 -10.63 -8.71 16.25
N ALA A 89 -9.53 -9.35 16.67
CA ALA A 89 -8.19 -9.02 16.17
C ALA A 89 -8.04 -9.28 14.67
N GLN A 90 -8.62 -10.37 14.15
CA GLN A 90 -8.65 -10.66 12.72
C GLN A 90 -9.46 -9.62 11.94
N HIS A 91 -10.65 -9.27 12.43
CA HIS A 91 -11.47 -8.22 11.82
C HIS A 91 -10.74 -6.86 11.83
N PHE A 92 -10.16 -6.49 12.96
CA PHE A 92 -9.35 -5.26 13.11
C PHE A 92 -8.19 -5.22 12.12
N ALA A 93 -7.45 -6.32 11.96
CA ALA A 93 -6.36 -6.39 10.99
C ALA A 93 -6.84 -6.14 9.56
N ILE A 94 -8.00 -6.68 9.17
CA ILE A 94 -8.59 -6.45 7.84
C ILE A 94 -8.98 -4.99 7.64
N VAL A 95 -9.62 -4.38 8.64
CA VAL A 95 -9.98 -2.96 8.60
C VAL A 95 -8.74 -2.08 8.38
N VAL A 96 -7.66 -2.36 9.12
CA VAL A 96 -6.38 -1.62 9.00
C VAL A 96 -5.71 -1.85 7.65
N VAL A 97 -5.67 -3.09 7.15
CA VAL A 97 -5.10 -3.40 5.81
C VAL A 97 -5.89 -2.70 4.70
N ASN A 98 -7.22 -2.72 4.77
CA ASN A 98 -8.06 -2.07 3.77
C ASN A 98 -7.87 -0.55 3.78
N GLN A 99 -7.81 0.07 4.97
CA GLN A 99 -7.49 1.49 5.08
C GLN A 99 -6.09 1.80 4.52
N ASN A 100 -5.10 0.95 4.81
CA ASN A 100 -3.75 1.12 4.28
C ASN A 100 -3.72 1.13 2.76
N LEU A 101 -4.47 0.24 2.11
CA LEU A 101 -4.59 0.19 0.65
C LEU A 101 -5.27 1.45 0.11
N ILE A 102 -6.38 1.90 0.70
CA ILE A 102 -7.07 3.13 0.30
C ILE A 102 -6.14 4.34 0.38
N SER A 103 -5.45 4.52 1.51
CA SER A 103 -4.56 5.66 1.68
C SER A 103 -3.32 5.58 0.78
N THR A 104 -2.86 4.38 0.41
CA THR A 104 -1.81 4.22 -0.62
C THR A 104 -2.31 4.69 -1.99
N VAL A 105 -3.53 4.34 -2.39
CA VAL A 105 -4.12 4.81 -3.66
C VAL A 105 -4.27 6.33 -3.68
N LYS A 106 -4.68 6.95 -2.56
CA LYS A 106 -4.75 8.41 -2.43
C LYS A 106 -3.39 9.08 -2.63
N ALA A 107 -2.34 8.51 -2.05
CA ALA A 107 -0.98 9.02 -2.22
C ALA A 107 -0.51 8.91 -3.68
N VAL A 108 -0.86 7.82 -4.37
CA VAL A 108 -0.58 7.68 -5.82
C VAL A 108 -1.38 8.69 -6.65
N GLU A 109 -2.66 8.92 -6.35
CA GLU A 109 -3.45 9.98 -7.01
C GLU A 109 -2.77 11.36 -6.86
N GLU A 110 -2.29 11.69 -5.66
CA GLU A 110 -1.57 12.95 -5.39
C GLU A 110 -0.27 13.04 -6.19
N ASP A 111 0.54 11.98 -6.21
CA ASP A 111 1.82 11.96 -6.95
C ASP A 111 1.60 12.05 -8.47
N VAL A 112 0.59 11.36 -9.02
CA VAL A 112 0.20 11.50 -10.43
C VAL A 112 -0.29 12.92 -10.72
N ALA A 113 -1.07 13.52 -9.83
CA ALA A 113 -1.52 14.91 -9.99
C ALA A 113 -0.33 15.89 -10.06
N HIS A 114 0.66 15.73 -9.18
CA HIS A 114 1.88 16.53 -9.19
C HIS A 114 2.70 16.33 -10.47
N ALA A 115 2.84 15.08 -10.94
CA ALA A 115 3.55 14.78 -12.19
C ALA A 115 2.85 15.38 -13.41
N VAL A 116 1.51 15.30 -13.48
CA VAL A 116 0.70 15.91 -14.53
C VAL A 116 0.83 17.44 -14.53
N ALA A 117 0.78 18.07 -13.35
CA ALA A 117 0.97 19.51 -13.21
C ALA A 117 2.38 19.92 -13.69
N GLY A 118 3.42 19.20 -13.27
CA GLY A 118 4.79 19.44 -13.72
C GLY A 118 4.95 19.28 -15.24
N CYS A 119 4.34 18.25 -15.82
CA CYS A 119 4.34 18.03 -17.26
C CYS A 119 3.63 19.14 -18.04
N ALA A 120 2.42 19.53 -17.62
CA ALA A 120 1.65 20.58 -18.27
C ALA A 120 2.30 21.95 -18.12
N GLU A 121 2.98 22.22 -17.00
CA GLU A 121 3.68 23.47 -16.78
C GLU A 121 4.89 23.60 -17.72
N ASN A 122 5.70 22.56 -17.84
CA ASN A 122 6.96 22.58 -18.59
C ASN A 122 6.80 22.26 -20.09
N ASN A 123 5.72 21.57 -20.48
CA ASN A 123 5.49 21.13 -21.86
C ASN A 123 4.11 21.58 -22.34
N LYS A 124 3.96 22.88 -22.65
CA LYS A 124 2.67 23.48 -23.01
C LYS A 124 1.95 22.77 -24.16
N GLY A 125 2.69 22.24 -25.14
CA GLY A 125 2.12 21.47 -26.25
C GLY A 125 1.49 20.13 -25.85
N MET A 126 1.80 19.61 -24.67
CA MET A 126 1.25 18.35 -24.14
C MET A 126 0.21 18.57 -23.03
N ALA A 127 -0.01 19.82 -22.59
CA ALA A 127 -0.82 20.15 -21.42
C ALA A 127 -2.24 19.57 -21.50
N ASP A 128 -2.90 19.70 -22.66
CA ASP A 128 -4.26 19.19 -22.86
C ASP A 128 -4.31 17.65 -22.79
N ALA A 129 -3.31 16.98 -23.36
CA ALA A 129 -3.23 15.52 -23.36
C ALA A 129 -3.02 14.96 -21.93
N VAL A 130 -2.07 15.52 -21.17
CA VAL A 130 -1.80 15.05 -19.80
C VAL A 130 -2.95 15.37 -18.84
N ASN A 131 -3.54 16.56 -18.92
CA ASN A 131 -4.68 16.93 -18.08
C ASN A 131 -5.94 16.13 -18.43
N GLY A 132 -6.20 15.94 -19.73
CA GLY A 132 -7.32 15.14 -20.20
C GLY A 132 -7.23 13.69 -19.74
N ARG A 133 -6.07 13.05 -19.95
CA ARG A 133 -5.86 11.66 -19.49
C ARG A 133 -5.96 11.55 -17.97
N PHE A 134 -5.41 12.52 -17.22
CA PHE A 134 -5.52 12.54 -15.76
C PHE A 134 -6.96 12.70 -15.26
N SER A 135 -7.78 13.52 -15.91
CA SER A 135 -9.20 13.65 -15.54
C SER A 135 -9.92 12.31 -15.66
N VAL A 136 -9.74 11.61 -16.80
CA VAL A 136 -10.30 10.28 -17.05
C VAL A 136 -9.80 9.28 -16.01
N TRP A 137 -8.48 9.28 -15.75
CA TRP A 137 -7.84 8.40 -14.76
C TRP A 137 -8.47 8.56 -13.38
N LYS A 138 -8.59 9.81 -12.96
CA LYS A 138 -9.10 10.20 -11.65
C LYS A 138 -10.57 9.82 -11.47
N GLU A 139 -11.39 10.01 -12.49
CA GLU A 139 -12.79 9.59 -12.48
C GLU A 139 -12.92 8.06 -12.36
N ALA A 140 -12.11 7.31 -13.10
CA ALA A 140 -12.10 5.85 -13.06
C ALA A 140 -11.70 5.28 -11.69
N VAL A 141 -10.75 5.92 -10.99
CA VAL A 141 -10.27 5.50 -9.66
C VAL A 141 -11.22 5.93 -8.54
N ARG A 142 -11.85 7.12 -8.63
CA ARG A 142 -12.66 7.69 -7.55
C ARG A 142 -13.92 6.91 -7.22
N GLY A 143 -14.59 6.32 -8.22
CA GLY A 143 -15.76 5.47 -7.98
C GLY A 143 -15.43 4.30 -7.06
N PRO A 144 -14.50 3.40 -7.46
CA PRO A 144 -14.01 2.30 -6.62
C PRO A 144 -13.43 2.76 -5.28
N MET A 145 -12.82 3.95 -5.22
CA MET A 145 -12.30 4.48 -3.95
C MET A 145 -13.42 4.80 -2.97
N GLY A 146 -14.51 5.43 -3.43
CA GLY A 146 -15.68 5.69 -2.59
C GLY A 146 -16.35 4.40 -2.11
N GLU A 147 -16.40 3.37 -2.94
CA GLU A 147 -16.89 2.03 -2.55
C GLU A 147 -16.01 1.40 -1.46
N ALA A 148 -14.69 1.44 -1.63
CA ALA A 148 -13.71 0.94 -0.66
C ALA A 148 -13.84 1.66 0.70
N GLU A 149 -13.92 3.00 0.68
CA GLU A 149 -14.14 3.81 1.89
C GLU A 149 -15.47 3.48 2.57
N SER A 150 -16.54 3.32 1.79
CA SER A 150 -17.84 2.93 2.34
C SER A 150 -17.77 1.54 2.99
N ASN A 151 -17.07 0.59 2.38
CA ASN A 151 -16.88 -0.73 2.95
C ASN A 151 -16.13 -0.67 4.29
N VAL A 152 -15.01 0.06 4.36
CA VAL A 152 -14.25 0.27 5.60
C VAL A 152 -15.11 0.92 6.69
N ASN A 153 -15.89 1.95 6.34
CA ASN A 153 -16.81 2.59 7.28
C ASN A 153 -17.88 1.63 7.79
N ASN A 154 -18.44 0.77 6.92
CA ASN A 154 -19.41 -0.24 7.33
C ASN A 154 -18.80 -1.27 8.29
N MET A 155 -17.56 -1.72 8.04
CA MET A 155 -16.84 -2.59 8.96
C MET A 155 -16.63 -1.93 10.34
N ILE A 156 -16.25 -0.64 10.36
CA ILE A 156 -16.11 0.13 11.60
C ILE A 156 -17.45 0.27 12.33
N LEU A 157 -18.56 0.45 11.62
CA LEU A 157 -19.89 0.56 12.24
C LEU A 157 -20.42 -0.78 12.76
N ALA A 158 -20.02 -1.90 12.15
CA ALA A 158 -20.51 -3.23 12.49
C ALA A 158 -19.79 -3.88 13.68
N GLN A 159 -18.64 -3.33 14.09
CA GLN A 159 -17.87 -3.80 15.24
C GLN A 159 -18.15 -2.95 16.50
N ASP A 160 -17.83 -3.48 17.67
CA ASP A 160 -18.05 -2.84 18.98
C ASP A 160 -16.79 -2.76 19.87
N TYR A 161 -15.64 -3.23 19.40
CA TYR A 161 -14.38 -3.27 20.17
C TYR A 161 -13.59 -1.93 20.16
N LEU A 162 -13.86 -1.03 19.23
CA LEU A 162 -13.25 0.30 19.14
C LEU A 162 -14.26 1.37 18.77
N SER A 163 -14.05 2.58 19.29
CA SER A 163 -14.86 3.75 18.88
C SER A 163 -14.47 4.22 17.47
N LYS A 164 -15.37 4.97 16.83
CA LYS A 164 -15.08 5.61 15.53
C LYS A 164 -13.93 6.60 15.65
N GLU A 165 -13.86 7.31 16.77
CA GLU A 165 -12.81 8.26 17.10
C GLU A 165 -11.45 7.55 17.21
N ASP A 166 -11.40 6.39 17.87
CA ASP A 166 -10.15 5.60 17.98
C ASP A 166 -9.64 5.10 16.62
N PHE A 167 -10.55 4.69 15.72
CA PHE A 167 -10.18 4.37 14.34
C PHE A 167 -9.66 5.59 13.59
N SER A 168 -10.33 6.73 13.72
CA SER A 168 -9.89 7.98 13.10
C SER A 168 -8.48 8.37 13.56
N ASP A 169 -8.20 8.28 14.86
CA ASP A 169 -6.87 8.54 15.44
C ASP A 169 -5.81 7.56 14.89
N LEU A 170 -6.13 6.27 14.86
CA LEU A 170 -5.25 5.24 14.32
C LEU A 170 -4.93 5.48 12.84
N PHE A 171 -5.94 5.79 12.03
CA PHE A 171 -5.78 6.04 10.60
C PHE A 171 -4.99 7.33 10.35
N GLY A 172 -5.19 8.36 11.17
CA GLY A 172 -4.37 9.57 11.14
C GLY A 172 -2.90 9.27 11.36
N LEU A 173 -2.56 8.44 12.35
CA LEU A 173 -1.17 8.01 12.61
C LEU A 173 -0.57 7.22 11.44
N ILE A 174 -1.35 6.35 10.80
CA ILE A 174 -0.96 5.60 9.60
C ILE A 174 -0.60 6.58 8.46
N ASP A 175 -1.47 7.53 8.17
CA ASP A 175 -1.27 8.50 7.10
C ASP A 175 -0.08 9.42 7.39
N ASP A 176 0.11 9.80 8.65
CA ASP A 176 1.24 10.59 9.12
C ASP A 176 2.58 9.88 8.93
N VAL A 177 2.65 8.59 9.27
CA VAL A 177 3.84 7.76 9.05
C VAL A 177 4.10 7.60 7.56
N ARG A 178 3.07 7.33 6.75
CA ARG A 178 3.22 7.22 5.29
C ARG A 178 3.73 8.52 4.67
N LYS A 179 3.10 9.66 4.99
CA LYS A 179 3.47 10.98 4.46
C LYS A 179 4.91 11.32 4.82
N TYR A 180 5.29 11.07 6.07
CA TYR A 180 6.66 11.28 6.52
C TYR A 180 7.63 10.38 5.75
N ASN A 181 7.35 9.08 5.63
CA ASN A 181 8.22 8.15 4.89
C ASN A 181 8.35 8.57 3.41
N SER A 182 7.25 8.97 2.76
CA SER A 182 7.26 9.45 1.38
C SER A 182 8.12 10.72 1.22
N SER A 183 8.13 11.60 2.21
CA SER A 183 8.90 12.86 2.17
C SER A 183 10.42 12.68 2.25
N ARG A 184 10.89 11.52 2.68
CA ARG A 184 12.33 11.22 2.75
C ARG A 184 12.95 10.88 1.40
N PHE A 185 12.13 10.50 0.43
CA PHE A 185 12.61 10.17 -0.90
C PHE A 185 12.69 11.44 -1.74
N GLU A 186 13.86 11.68 -2.34
CA GLU A 186 14.02 12.74 -3.33
C GLU A 186 13.21 12.37 -4.58
N LYS A 187 12.09 13.08 -4.80
CA LYS A 187 11.25 12.88 -5.97
C LYS A 187 11.83 13.70 -7.13
N THR A 188 12.37 13.02 -8.14
CA THR A 188 12.73 13.69 -9.39
C THR A 188 11.44 14.06 -10.14
N PRO A 189 11.19 15.35 -10.41
CA PRO A 189 9.93 15.78 -11.02
C PRO A 189 9.85 15.34 -12.49
N VAL A 190 8.67 14.90 -12.91
CA VAL A 190 8.39 14.53 -14.31
C VAL A 190 8.15 15.79 -15.12
N THR A 191 9.19 16.32 -15.77
CA THR A 191 9.11 17.60 -16.50
C THR A 191 9.65 17.58 -17.92
N THR A 192 10.42 16.57 -18.32
CA THR A 192 10.90 16.48 -19.72
C THR A 192 9.82 15.90 -20.63
N PRO A 193 9.79 16.25 -21.93
CA PRO A 193 8.82 15.70 -22.87
C PRO A 193 8.77 14.17 -22.86
N GLU A 194 9.94 13.51 -22.87
CA GLU A 194 10.05 12.05 -22.92
C GLU A 194 9.50 11.40 -21.64
N ALA A 195 9.72 12.04 -20.48
CA ALA A 195 9.19 11.55 -19.22
C ALA A 195 7.66 11.72 -19.15
N CYS A 196 7.13 12.81 -19.71
CA CYS A 196 5.70 13.06 -19.81
C CYS A 196 4.99 12.11 -20.78
N GLU A 197 5.62 11.79 -21.91
CA GLU A 197 5.13 10.76 -22.84
C GLU A 197 5.12 9.39 -22.17
N PHE A 198 6.21 9.01 -21.52
CA PHE A 198 6.28 7.76 -20.78
C PHE A 198 5.21 7.69 -19.68
N MET A 199 5.03 8.75 -18.90
CA MET A 199 3.98 8.84 -17.89
C MET A 199 2.60 8.57 -18.50
N LEU A 200 2.25 9.23 -19.62
CA LEU A 200 0.99 9.00 -20.34
C LEU A 200 0.78 7.53 -20.69
N THR A 201 1.80 6.85 -21.20
CA THR A 201 1.71 5.41 -21.55
C THR A 201 1.51 4.51 -20.34
N LYS A 202 1.88 4.97 -19.14
CA LYS A 202 1.75 4.21 -17.89
C LYS A 202 0.48 4.51 -17.11
N MET A 203 -0.26 5.56 -17.45
CA MET A 203 -1.48 5.92 -16.72
C MET A 203 -2.53 4.80 -16.75
N ASP A 204 -2.70 4.10 -17.87
CA ASP A 204 -3.63 2.98 -18.00
C ASP A 204 -3.25 1.80 -17.09
N GLU A 205 -1.95 1.51 -17.00
CA GLU A 205 -1.45 0.44 -16.14
C GLU A 205 -1.67 0.79 -14.66
N THR A 206 -1.29 2.00 -14.26
CA THR A 206 -1.48 2.49 -12.89
C THR A 206 -2.97 2.56 -12.53
N GLU A 207 -3.84 2.99 -13.44
CA GLU A 207 -5.30 3.00 -13.23
C GLU A 207 -5.82 1.61 -12.84
N ASN A 208 -5.50 0.61 -13.66
CA ASN A 208 -5.94 -0.76 -13.44
C ASN A 208 -5.38 -1.36 -12.15
N GLN A 209 -4.12 -1.07 -11.81
CA GLN A 209 -3.52 -1.50 -10.55
C GLN A 209 -4.20 -0.86 -9.34
N MET A 210 -4.48 0.45 -9.37
CA MET A 210 -5.18 1.14 -8.28
C MET A 210 -6.60 0.60 -8.10
N ILE A 211 -7.35 0.43 -9.20
CA ILE A 211 -8.69 -0.18 -9.17
C ILE A 211 -8.63 -1.60 -8.61
N GLY A 212 -7.62 -2.39 -8.99
CA GLY A 212 -7.40 -3.73 -8.46
C GLY A 212 -7.20 -3.73 -6.94
N MET A 213 -6.35 -2.85 -6.42
CA MET A 213 -6.13 -2.71 -4.98
C MET A 213 -7.39 -2.26 -4.24
N LEU A 214 -8.14 -1.29 -4.79
CA LEU A 214 -9.40 -0.84 -4.19
C LEU A 214 -10.44 -1.97 -4.15
N ARG A 215 -10.56 -2.75 -5.22
CA ARG A 215 -11.46 -3.92 -5.26
C ARG A 215 -11.06 -5.01 -4.28
N ALA A 216 -9.75 -5.19 -4.03
CA ALA A 216 -9.29 -6.13 -3.01
C ALA A 216 -9.81 -5.76 -1.60
N THR A 217 -10.01 -4.47 -1.32
CA THR A 217 -10.59 -4.02 -0.04
C THR A 217 -12.06 -4.39 0.14
N LEU A 218 -12.77 -4.74 -0.94
CA LEU A 218 -14.19 -5.12 -0.90
C LEU A 218 -14.39 -6.60 -0.53
N ALA A 219 -13.32 -7.39 -0.41
CA ALA A 219 -13.40 -8.76 0.06
C ALA A 219 -13.86 -8.78 1.53
N SER A 220 -15.04 -9.36 1.77
CA SER A 220 -15.62 -9.43 3.12
C SER A 220 -14.89 -10.46 4.00
N TYR A 221 -14.84 -10.21 5.30
CA TYR A 221 -14.30 -11.16 6.28
C TYR A 221 -14.99 -12.55 6.26
N PRO A 222 -16.33 -12.65 6.13
CA PRO A 222 -17.00 -13.96 6.03
C PRO A 222 -16.52 -14.81 4.85
N SER A 223 -16.20 -14.19 3.71
CA SER A 223 -15.64 -14.91 2.56
C SER A 223 -14.21 -15.40 2.80
N ALA A 224 -13.44 -14.73 3.66
CA ALA A 224 -12.09 -15.15 4.04
C ALA A 224 -12.12 -16.32 5.04
N GLN A 225 -13.08 -16.34 5.98
CA GLN A 225 -13.21 -17.42 6.95
C GLN A 225 -13.61 -18.76 6.31
N LYS A 226 -14.53 -18.76 5.34
CA LYS A 226 -14.97 -19.99 4.66
C LYS A 226 -13.82 -20.74 3.98
N LYS A 227 -12.86 -20.03 3.38
CA LYS A 227 -11.69 -20.63 2.72
C LYS A 227 -10.73 -21.35 3.67
N ASN A 228 -10.77 -21.06 4.97
CA ASN A 228 -9.90 -21.68 5.96
C ASN A 228 -10.58 -22.84 6.72
N GLN A 229 -11.84 -23.15 6.38
CA GLN A 229 -12.61 -24.24 6.98
C GLN A 229 -12.77 -25.45 6.05
N ASP A 230 -12.35 -25.32 4.79
CA ASP A 230 -12.30 -26.38 3.77
C ASP A 230 -10.85 -26.87 3.59
#